data_AF-R6Y1K0-F1
#
_entry.id   AF-R6Y1K0-F1
#
_cell.length_a   1.000
_cell.length_b   1.000
_cell.length_c   1.000
_cell.angle_alpha   90.00
_cell.angle_beta   90.00
_cell.angle_gamma   90.00
#
_symmetry.space_group_name_H-M   'P 1'
#
loop_
_entity.id
_entity.type
_entity.pdbx_description
1 polymer ?
#
loop_
_entity_poly.entity_id
_entity_poly.type
_entity_poly.pdbx_seq_one_letter_code
_entity_poly.pdbx_strand_id
1 'polypeptide(L)'
;MTVKEMAAACGWTLLAGGEGEDNQIDGCYIGDLLSWVMARAQSGNVWITVMGNVNAIAVATLTDVSCIVLTENAALDADAASKAEMQGIPVYGCGANSYQTAVQVYKLLQ
;
A
#
# COMPACT_ATOMS: atom_id res chain seq x y z
N MET A 1 -11.92 -3.50 8.23
CA MET A 1 -10.84 -3.02 9.14
C MET A 1 -10.14 -1.87 8.46
N THR A 2 -9.66 -0.90 9.24
CA THR A 2 -8.92 0.23 8.67
C THR A 2 -7.50 -0.17 8.29
N VAL A 3 -6.88 0.64 7.44
CA VAL A 3 -5.46 0.52 7.11
C VAL A 3 -4.60 0.64 8.37
N LYS A 4 -4.93 1.57 9.27
CA LYS A 4 -4.25 1.75 10.56
C LYS A 4 -4.25 0.49 11.42
N GLU A 5 -5.40 -0.16 11.53
CA GLU A 5 -5.56 -1.39 12.31
C GLU A 5 -4.72 -2.52 11.72
N MET A 6 -4.74 -2.68 10.40
CA MET A 6 -3.94 -3.69 9.71
C MET A 6 -2.43 -3.41 9.86
N ALA A 7 -2.00 -2.16 9.67
CA ALA A 7 -0.60 -1.77 9.81
C ALA A 7 -0.06 -2.07 11.22
N ALA A 8 -0.85 -1.76 12.26
CA ALA A 8 -0.49 -2.06 13.63
C ALA A 8 -0.38 -3.57 13.90
N ALA A 9 -1.30 -4.37 13.36
CA ALA A 9 -1.30 -5.83 13.53
C ALA A 9 -0.14 -6.51 12.78
N CYS A 10 0.25 -5.96 11.62
CA CYS A 10 1.32 -6.52 10.78
C CYS A 10 2.72 -5.96 11.11
N GLY A 11 2.82 -4.93 11.94
CA GLY A 11 4.09 -4.27 12.27
C GLY A 11 4.64 -3.43 11.12
N TRP A 12 3.77 -2.82 10.32
CA TRP A 12 4.16 -1.94 9.23
C TRP A 12 4.51 -0.53 9.74
N THR A 13 5.44 0.14 9.07
CA THR A 13 5.85 1.51 9.41
C THR A 13 5.25 2.49 8.42
N LEU A 14 4.52 3.50 8.90
CA LEU A 14 4.00 4.57 8.04
C LEU A 14 5.17 5.40 7.50
N LEU A 15 5.22 5.57 6.18
CA LEU A 15 6.24 6.35 5.49
C LEU A 15 5.71 7.69 4.99
N ALA A 16 4.45 7.74 4.57
CA ALA A 16 3.75 8.96 4.12
C ALA A 16 2.23 8.75 4.05
N GLY A 17 1.48 9.83 3.93
CA GLY A 17 0.05 9.84 3.60
C GLY A 17 -0.85 9.46 4.76
N GLY A 18 -0.49 9.90 5.97
CA GLY A 18 -1.18 9.53 7.22
C GLY A 18 -2.65 9.95 7.29
N GLU A 19 -3.11 10.88 6.46
CA GLU A 19 -4.52 11.29 6.43
C GLU A 19 -5.47 10.18 5.95
N GLY A 20 -4.98 9.20 5.19
CA GLY A 20 -5.78 8.09 4.68
C GLY A 20 -5.78 6.84 5.56
N GLU A 21 -5.18 6.85 6.75
CA GLU A 21 -5.03 5.64 7.58
C GLU A 21 -6.38 5.01 8.00
N ASP A 22 -7.48 5.78 7.95
CA ASP A 22 -8.83 5.32 8.26
C ASP A 22 -9.56 4.66 7.07
N ASN A 23 -8.91 4.58 5.89
CA ASN A 23 -9.45 3.88 4.72
C ASN A 23 -9.80 2.43 5.06
N GLN A 24 -10.92 1.93 4.51
CA GLN A 24 -11.34 0.55 4.72
C GLN A 24 -10.61 -0.40 3.78
N ILE A 25 -10.22 -1.56 4.30
CA ILE A 25 -9.62 -2.63 3.50
C ILE A 25 -10.67 -3.72 3.23
N ASP A 26 -10.82 -4.11 1.97
CA ASP A 26 -11.69 -5.20 1.51
C ASP A 26 -10.95 -6.30 0.72
N GLY A 27 -9.67 -6.09 0.42
CA GLY A 27 -8.89 -7.04 -0.39
C GLY A 27 -7.40 -6.75 -0.45
N CYS A 28 -6.73 -7.45 -1.36
CA CYS A 28 -5.30 -7.31 -1.59
C CYS A 28 -4.96 -7.55 -3.07
N TYR A 29 -4.07 -6.72 -3.62
CA TYR A 29 -3.45 -6.93 -4.92
C TYR A 29 -1.93 -6.89 -4.79
N ILE A 30 -1.23 -7.77 -5.48
CA ILE A 30 0.23 -7.90 -5.41
C ILE A 30 0.78 -7.78 -6.83
N GLY A 31 1.77 -6.92 -7.01
CA GLY A 31 2.52 -6.86 -8.26
C GLY A 31 3.17 -5.52 -8.51
N ASP A 32 4.24 -5.55 -9.30
CA ASP A 32 5.07 -4.37 -9.59
C ASP A 32 4.88 -3.84 -11.01
N LEU A 33 4.30 -4.62 -11.93
CA LEU A 33 4.07 -4.13 -13.27
C LEU A 33 2.87 -3.17 -13.26
N LEU A 34 3.14 -1.86 -13.24
CA LEU A 34 2.11 -0.81 -13.08
C LEU A 34 0.93 -0.95 -14.04
N SER A 35 1.16 -1.35 -15.30
CA SER A 35 0.08 -1.54 -16.27
C SER A 35 -0.89 -2.66 -15.88
N TRP A 36 -0.41 -3.67 -15.16
CA TRP A 36 -1.24 -4.75 -14.64
C TRP A 36 -1.97 -4.33 -13.37
N VAL A 37 -1.28 -3.63 -12.47
CA VAL A 37 -1.90 -3.09 -11.26
C VAL A 37 -3.06 -2.17 -11.65
N MET A 38 -2.80 -1.21 -12.53
CA MET A 38 -3.79 -0.25 -13.03
C MET A 38 -5.04 -0.93 -13.62
N ALA A 39 -4.88 -2.09 -14.27
CA ALA A 39 -5.98 -2.80 -14.92
C ALA A 39 -6.72 -3.79 -13.99
N ARG A 40 -6.16 -4.15 -12.83
CA ARG A 40 -6.62 -5.31 -12.04
C ARG A 40 -6.79 -5.04 -10.55
N ALA A 41 -6.04 -4.11 -9.97
CA ALA A 41 -6.28 -3.68 -8.59
C ALA A 41 -7.69 -3.08 -8.49
N GLN A 42 -8.36 -3.37 -7.39
CA GLN A 42 -9.70 -2.90 -7.08
C GLN A 42 -9.61 -1.83 -5.99
N SER A 43 -10.62 -0.97 -5.93
CA SER A 43 -10.83 -0.10 -4.78
C SER A 43 -10.87 -0.94 -3.51
N GLY A 44 -10.33 -0.40 -2.41
CA GLY A 44 -10.33 -1.11 -1.12
C GLY A 44 -9.17 -2.10 -0.91
N ASN A 45 -8.39 -2.41 -1.96
CA ASN A 45 -7.26 -3.32 -1.84
C ASN A 45 -6.09 -2.70 -1.07
N VAL A 46 -5.36 -3.53 -0.32
CA VAL A 46 -3.95 -3.28 0.00
C VAL A 46 -3.10 -3.63 -1.22
N TRP A 47 -2.38 -2.66 -1.77
CA TRP A 47 -1.45 -2.92 -2.86
C TRP A 47 -0.03 -3.17 -2.35
N ILE A 48 0.43 -4.41 -2.52
CA ILE A 48 1.77 -4.87 -2.15
C ILE A 48 2.70 -4.76 -3.36
N THR A 49 3.81 -4.02 -3.22
CA THR A 49 4.79 -3.78 -4.29
C THR A 49 6.17 -3.41 -3.71
N VAL A 50 7.20 -3.38 -4.54
CA VAL A 50 8.50 -2.76 -4.23
C VAL A 50 8.65 -1.37 -4.88
N MET A 51 7.62 -0.87 -5.57
CA MET A 51 7.67 0.41 -6.27
C MET A 51 7.38 1.60 -5.35
N GLY A 52 8.42 2.20 -4.76
CA GLY A 52 8.30 3.40 -3.93
C GLY A 52 8.53 4.72 -4.67
N ASN A 53 8.02 4.86 -5.90
CA ASN A 53 8.18 6.09 -6.70
C ASN A 53 6.83 6.75 -7.04
N VAL A 54 6.88 7.96 -7.61
CA VAL A 54 5.69 8.78 -7.91
C VAL A 54 4.67 8.10 -8.82
N ASN A 55 5.10 7.16 -9.68
CA ASN A 55 4.19 6.44 -10.56
C ASN A 55 3.31 5.46 -9.78
N ALA A 56 3.83 4.88 -8.70
CA ALA A 56 3.03 4.05 -7.81
C ALA A 56 1.92 4.88 -7.13
N ILE A 57 2.23 6.09 -6.67
CA ILE A 57 1.22 6.97 -6.07
C ILE A 57 0.12 7.34 -7.09
N ALA A 58 0.51 7.61 -8.34
CA ALA A 58 -0.44 7.89 -9.42
C ALA A 58 -1.36 6.70 -9.72
N VAL A 59 -0.80 5.48 -9.77
CA VAL A 59 -1.60 4.26 -9.96
C VAL A 59 -2.52 4.03 -8.77
N ALA A 60 -2.03 4.19 -7.54
CA ALA A 60 -2.84 4.02 -6.34
C ALA A 60 -4.04 4.97 -6.31
N THR A 61 -3.83 6.23 -6.71
CA THR A 61 -4.91 7.21 -6.88
C THR A 61 -5.95 6.73 -7.91
N LEU A 62 -5.48 6.22 -9.05
CA LEU A 62 -6.33 5.82 -10.16
C LEU A 62 -7.16 4.57 -9.84
N THR A 63 -6.59 3.62 -9.10
CA THR A 63 -7.23 2.36 -8.74
C THR A 63 -8.02 2.43 -7.42
N ASP A 64 -7.91 3.54 -6.69
CA ASP A 64 -8.57 3.76 -5.40
C ASP A 64 -8.22 2.71 -4.33
N VAL A 65 -6.97 2.24 -4.34
CA VAL A 65 -6.48 1.28 -3.35
C VAL A 65 -6.37 1.96 -1.99
N SER A 66 -6.64 1.23 -0.91
CA SER A 66 -6.69 1.80 0.44
C SER A 66 -5.32 2.23 0.95
N CYS A 67 -4.27 1.51 0.55
CA CYS A 67 -2.88 1.84 0.85
C CYS A 67 -1.89 1.10 -0.08
N ILE A 68 -0.64 1.56 -0.04
CA ILE A 68 0.52 0.88 -0.62
C ILE A 68 1.37 0.30 0.51
N VAL A 69 1.88 -0.92 0.34
CA VAL A 69 2.86 -1.53 1.24
C VAL A 69 4.12 -1.90 0.46
N LEU A 70 5.20 -1.19 0.78
CA LEU A 70 6.55 -1.41 0.26
C LEU A 70 7.21 -2.57 1.01
N THR A 71 7.47 -3.66 0.28
CA THR A 71 8.08 -4.87 0.85
C THR A 71 9.60 -4.85 0.72
N GLU A 72 10.27 -5.75 1.44
CA GLU A 72 11.73 -5.92 1.40
C GLU A 72 12.52 -4.65 1.76
N ASN A 73 11.95 -3.78 2.61
CA ASN A 73 12.48 -2.45 2.93
C ASN A 73 12.74 -1.58 1.68
N ALA A 74 11.94 -1.77 0.62
CA ALA A 74 11.99 -0.90 -0.55
C ALA A 74 11.79 0.57 -0.12
N ALA A 75 12.63 1.45 -0.68
CA ALA A 75 12.64 2.86 -0.32
C ALA A 75 11.45 3.60 -0.92
N LEU A 76 10.93 4.59 -0.20
CA LEU A 76 10.00 5.57 -0.71
C LEU A 76 10.77 6.84 -1.10
N ASP A 77 10.73 7.19 -2.38
CA ASP A 77 11.34 8.41 -2.91
C ASP A 77 10.69 9.66 -2.30
N ALA A 78 11.47 10.74 -2.10
CA ALA A 78 10.97 11.96 -1.47
C ALA A 78 9.79 12.61 -2.24
N ASP A 79 9.85 12.59 -3.58
CA ASP A 79 8.76 13.09 -4.42
C ASP A 79 7.50 12.23 -4.28
N ALA A 80 7.67 10.91 -4.12
CA ALA A 80 6.57 9.97 -3.89
C ALA A 80 5.95 10.19 -2.52
N ALA A 81 6.76 10.38 -1.47
CA ALA A 81 6.29 10.72 -0.14
C ALA A 81 5.48 12.03 -0.14
N SER A 82 6.01 13.11 -0.76
CA SER A 82 5.28 14.38 -0.87
C SER A 82 3.97 14.23 -1.64
N LYS A 83 3.96 13.41 -2.70
CA LYS A 83 2.75 13.17 -3.48
C LYS A 83 1.72 12.34 -2.71
N ALA A 84 2.17 11.34 -1.95
CA ALA A 84 1.33 10.52 -1.09
C ALA A 84 0.65 11.36 0.00
N GLU A 85 1.38 12.27 0.65
CA GLU A 85 0.80 13.23 1.60
C GLU A 85 -0.28 14.11 0.93
N MET A 86 0.05 14.72 -0.21
CA MET A 86 -0.89 15.60 -0.93
C MET A 86 -2.18 14.89 -1.34
N GLN A 87 -2.11 13.60 -1.64
CA GLN A 87 -3.26 12.80 -2.10
C GLN A 87 -3.91 11.99 -0.99
N GLY A 88 -3.40 12.05 0.23
CA GLY A 88 -3.91 11.25 1.36
C GLY A 88 -3.82 9.75 1.12
N ILE A 89 -2.79 9.28 0.41
CA ILE A 89 -2.59 7.85 0.12
C ILE A 89 -1.59 7.27 1.12
N PRO A 90 -2.01 6.41 2.04
CA PRO A 90 -1.09 5.81 3.00
C PRO A 90 -0.08 4.92 2.30
N VAL A 91 1.20 5.15 2.58
CA VAL A 91 2.30 4.31 2.13
C VAL A 91 3.02 3.77 3.36
N TYR A 92 3.10 2.45 3.45
CA TYR A 92 3.80 1.75 4.51
C TYR A 92 5.03 1.03 3.99
N GLY A 93 6.00 0.81 4.87
CA GLY A 93 7.16 -0.04 4.64
C GLY A 93 7.18 -1.23 5.60
N CYS A 94 7.71 -2.35 5.14
CA CYS A 94 8.03 -3.50 5.97
C CYS A 94 9.26 -4.26 5.46
N GLY A 95 9.91 -5.00 6.34
CA GLY A 95 11.05 -5.87 5.99
C GLY A 95 10.65 -7.24 5.42
N ALA A 96 9.37 -7.62 5.54
CA ALA A 96 8.86 -8.88 4.99
C ALA A 96 8.80 -8.82 3.45
N ASN A 97 8.92 -9.98 2.80
CA ASN A 97 8.73 -10.08 1.35
C ASN A 97 7.24 -10.11 0.99
N SER A 98 6.92 -9.95 -0.30
CA SER A 98 5.53 -9.85 -0.76
C SER A 98 4.66 -11.05 -0.43
N TYR A 99 5.22 -12.26 -0.42
CA TYR A 99 4.48 -13.46 0.01
C TYR A 99 4.12 -13.42 1.49
N GLN A 100 5.08 -13.09 2.35
CA GLN A 100 4.87 -13.00 3.80
C GLN A 100 3.84 -11.91 4.13
N THR A 101 3.98 -10.74 3.52
CA THR A 101 3.04 -9.61 3.69
C THR A 101 1.64 -10.01 3.22
N ALA A 102 1.51 -10.68 2.07
CA ALA A 102 0.22 -11.16 1.58
C ALA A 102 -0.44 -12.16 2.53
N VAL A 103 0.33 -13.08 3.13
CA VAL A 103 -0.18 -14.02 4.13
C VAL A 103 -0.64 -13.31 5.40
N GLN A 104 0.03 -12.24 5.83
CA GLN A 104 -0.42 -11.42 6.95
C GLN A 104 -1.76 -10.74 6.64
N VAL A 105 -1.87 -10.10 5.48
CA VAL A 105 -3.12 -9.46 5.02
C VAL A 105 -4.25 -10.48 4.93
N TYR A 106 -4.02 -11.62 4.28
CA TYR A 106 -5.02 -12.68 4.14
C TYR A 106 -5.57 -13.13 5.49
N LYS A 107 -4.70 -13.37 6.48
CA LYS A 107 -5.11 -13.82 7.82
C LYS A 107 -5.99 -12.83 8.57
N LEU A 108 -5.81 -11.52 8.31
CA LEU A 108 -6.55 -10.45 8.97
C LEU A 108 -7.87 -10.09 8.28
N LEU A 109 -8.04 -10.48 7.01
CA LEU A 109 -9.27 -10.30 6.25
C LEU A 109 -10.23 -11.51 6.30
N GLN A 110 -9.83 -12.60 6.99
CA GLN A 110 -10.73 -13.71 7.33
C GLN A 110 -11.59 -13.35 8.55
#